data_AF-A0A2E4WVS5-F1
#
_entry.id   AF-A0A2E4WVS5-F1
#
_cell.length_a   1.000
_cell.length_b   1.000
_cell.length_c   1.000
_cell.angle_alpha   90.00
_cell.angle_beta   90.00
_cell.angle_gamma   90.00
#
_symmetry.space_group_name_H-M   'P 1'
#
loop_
_entity.id
_entity.type
_entity.pdbx_description
1 polymer ?
#
loop_
_entity_poly.entity_id
_entity_poly.type
_entity_poly.pdbx_seq_one_letter_code
_entity_poly.pdbx_strand_id
1 'polypeptide(L)'
;MHDGLEYYGERDKGPETALVTIVVLVLSLVFIFQSGILEDGQSVEQVVSSSVVSEEALLAFRASCVLLVVVTLTWLVMDPKGAVDHPLYMEERRVMPRTAIGAVRLAAFTQWHFALIGLSFAVSAAASLTHVSGGEVPDWMLIASPALFATSYSCAILVTFVISYHIIGNELRKGHDIVHLFSWYELVMHNANVAILGLALLINGMEVDWRYLAFPIVFGVIYVAWAAVFANFIGGVFIYDFIDYRRSRAPLVYVGLLSLLATFFFMVWILDRAIESNWLLGVLSVAGTTWSITTIRNPAGAKGPE
;
A
#
# COMPACT_ATOMS: atom_id res chain seq x y z
N MET A 1 21.98 -17.88 -20.85
CA MET A 1 21.00 -17.28 -21.77
C MET A 1 19.85 -18.27 -22.02
N HIS A 2 19.23 -18.79 -20.95
CA HIS A 2 18.27 -19.91 -21.07
C HIS A 2 17.03 -19.84 -20.14
N ASP A 3 16.80 -18.73 -19.40
CA ASP A 3 15.77 -18.71 -18.34
C ASP A 3 14.46 -17.99 -18.71
N GLY A 4 14.33 -17.46 -19.93
CA GLY A 4 13.14 -16.68 -20.32
C GLY A 4 11.91 -17.54 -20.59
N LEU A 5 12.08 -18.74 -21.16
CA LEU A 5 10.97 -19.57 -21.64
C LEU A 5 10.34 -20.47 -20.57
N GLU A 6 11.00 -20.75 -19.45
CA GLU A 6 10.41 -21.60 -18.40
C GLU A 6 9.26 -20.90 -17.64
N TYR A 7 9.25 -19.56 -17.61
CA TYR A 7 8.20 -18.79 -16.93
C TYR A 7 6.94 -18.56 -17.78
N TYR A 8 7.06 -18.55 -19.11
CA TYR A 8 5.93 -18.40 -20.03
C TYR A 8 5.52 -19.79 -20.54
N GLY A 9 4.24 -20.10 -20.46
CA GLY A 9 3.73 -21.39 -20.93
C GLY A 9 3.64 -21.43 -22.45
N GLU A 10 3.03 -22.49 -22.98
CA GLU A 10 2.74 -22.62 -24.43
C GLU A 10 1.90 -21.46 -24.99
N ARG A 11 1.15 -20.77 -24.12
CA ARG A 11 0.39 -19.56 -24.45
C ARG A 11 0.37 -18.57 -23.30
N ASP A 12 0.13 -17.31 -23.65
CA ASP A 12 -0.09 -16.24 -22.69
C ASP A 12 -1.35 -16.49 -21.86
N LYS A 13 -1.26 -16.19 -20.56
CA LYS A 13 -2.35 -16.35 -19.58
C LYS A 13 -3.16 -15.08 -19.34
N GLY A 14 -3.05 -14.09 -20.22
CA GLY A 14 -3.75 -12.82 -20.11
C GLY A 14 -5.26 -12.97 -19.89
N PRO A 15 -5.98 -13.76 -20.73
CA PRO A 15 -7.41 -13.97 -20.56
C PRO A 15 -7.79 -14.61 -19.22
N GLU A 16 -7.05 -15.63 -18.76
CA GLU A 16 -7.30 -16.26 -17.46
C GLU A 16 -7.05 -15.31 -16.30
N THR A 17 -5.96 -14.55 -16.39
CA THR A 17 -5.58 -13.58 -15.37
C THR A 17 -6.64 -12.48 -15.28
N ALA A 18 -7.08 -11.94 -16.42
CA ALA A 18 -8.15 -10.95 -16.48
C ALA A 18 -9.47 -11.50 -15.93
N LEU A 19 -9.85 -12.74 -16.29
CA LEU A 19 -11.05 -13.38 -15.78
C LEU A 19 -11.02 -13.49 -14.25
N VAL A 20 -9.92 -13.98 -13.68
CA VAL A 20 -9.75 -14.09 -12.23
C VAL A 20 -9.85 -12.72 -11.56
N THR A 21 -9.17 -11.70 -12.09
CA THR A 21 -9.22 -10.34 -11.56
C THR A 21 -10.63 -9.75 -11.60
N ILE A 22 -11.38 -9.95 -12.70
CA ILE A 22 -12.76 -9.49 -12.85
C ILE A 22 -13.68 -10.22 -11.86
N VAL A 23 -13.55 -11.54 -11.73
CA VAL A 23 -14.34 -12.32 -10.78
C VAL A 23 -14.10 -11.85 -9.35
N VAL A 24 -12.84 -11.65 -8.96
CA VAL A 24 -12.51 -11.14 -7.62
C VAL A 24 -13.08 -9.74 -7.42
N LEU A 25 -12.96 -8.84 -8.40
CA LEU A 25 -13.56 -7.50 -8.32
C LEU A 25 -15.06 -7.56 -8.11
N VAL A 26 -15.78 -8.35 -8.91
CA VAL A 26 -17.23 -8.49 -8.80
C VAL A 26 -17.62 -9.03 -7.42
N LEU A 27 -16.93 -10.06 -6.94
CA LEU A 27 -17.19 -10.62 -5.60
C LEU A 27 -16.92 -9.61 -4.49
N SER A 28 -15.82 -8.84 -4.58
CA SER A 28 -15.51 -7.78 -3.62
C SER A 28 -16.55 -6.67 -3.62
N LEU A 29 -17.01 -6.23 -4.80
CA LEU A 29 -18.06 -5.21 -4.90
C LEU A 29 -19.40 -5.73 -4.35
N VAL A 30 -19.79 -6.95 -4.72
CA VAL A 30 -21.01 -7.59 -4.17
C VAL A 30 -20.93 -7.67 -2.65
N PHE A 31 -19.77 -8.03 -2.09
CA PHE A 31 -19.56 -8.06 -0.64
C PHE A 31 -19.72 -6.67 0.00
N ILE A 32 -19.12 -5.63 -0.60
CA ILE A 32 -19.28 -4.24 -0.11
C ILE A 32 -20.76 -3.87 -0.09
N PHE A 33 -21.50 -4.12 -1.18
CA PHE A 33 -22.93 -3.78 -1.27
C PHE A 33 -23.81 -4.61 -0.32
N GLN A 34 -23.51 -5.89 -0.10
CA GLN A 34 -24.35 -6.77 0.73
C GLN A 34 -24.00 -6.74 2.22
N SER A 35 -22.82 -6.24 2.60
CA SER A 35 -22.38 -6.22 3.99
C SER A 35 -23.01 -5.13 4.86
N GLY A 36 -23.74 -4.18 4.25
CA GLY A 36 -24.32 -3.01 4.94
C GLY A 36 -23.29 -1.93 5.30
N ILE A 37 -22.01 -2.11 4.97
CA ILE A 37 -20.93 -1.19 5.39
C ILE A 37 -21.05 0.23 4.83
N LEU A 38 -21.78 0.40 3.72
CA LEU A 38 -22.06 1.71 3.13
C LEU A 38 -23.24 2.43 3.80
N GLU A 39 -24.06 1.71 4.58
CA GLU A 39 -25.24 2.25 5.28
C GLU A 39 -24.91 2.46 6.77
N ASP A 40 -24.24 1.47 7.38
CA ASP A 40 -23.83 1.47 8.79
C ASP A 40 -22.51 2.21 9.03
N GLY A 41 -22.26 3.34 8.34
CA GLY A 41 -21.03 4.12 8.50
C GLY A 41 -20.71 4.45 9.97
N GLN A 42 -19.45 4.80 10.26
CA GLN A 42 -19.06 5.14 11.63
C GLN A 42 -19.69 6.44 12.12
N SER A 43 -19.80 6.61 13.44
CA SER A 43 -20.26 7.88 13.99
C SER A 43 -19.25 9.00 13.76
N VAL A 44 -19.72 10.24 13.85
CA VAL A 44 -18.85 11.43 13.75
C VAL A 44 -17.74 11.34 14.80
N GLU A 45 -18.08 11.01 16.04
CA GLU A 45 -17.14 10.88 17.16
C GLU A 45 -16.06 9.84 16.87
N GLN A 46 -16.40 8.67 16.33
CA GLN A 46 -15.40 7.65 15.96
C GLN A 46 -14.41 8.20 14.93
N VAL A 47 -14.88 8.99 13.95
CA VAL A 47 -14.01 9.49 12.88
C VAL A 47 -13.17 10.68 13.30
N VAL A 48 -13.72 11.63 14.07
CA VAL A 48 -13.08 12.92 14.34
C VAL A 48 -12.40 13.02 15.71
N SER A 49 -12.77 12.17 16.65
CA SER A 49 -12.28 12.22 18.02
C SER A 49 -11.26 11.13 18.34
N SER A 50 -10.72 11.22 19.56
CA SER A 50 -9.68 10.34 20.08
C SER A 50 -9.79 10.28 21.60
N SER A 51 -9.51 9.11 22.18
CA SER A 51 -9.45 8.92 23.63
C SER A 51 -8.08 9.25 24.23
N VAL A 52 -7.06 9.52 23.41
CA VAL A 52 -5.64 9.63 23.82
C VAL A 52 -5.09 11.04 23.64
N VAL A 53 -5.43 11.69 22.54
CA VAL A 53 -5.05 13.06 22.16
C VAL A 53 -6.28 13.92 21.93
N SER A 54 -6.12 15.25 22.01
CA SER A 54 -7.19 16.20 21.66
C SER A 54 -7.50 16.19 20.17
N GLU A 55 -8.67 16.72 19.78
CA GLU A 55 -9.10 16.82 18.39
C GLU A 55 -8.16 17.69 17.55
N GLU A 56 -7.62 18.77 18.11
CA GLU A 56 -6.66 19.64 17.42
C GLU A 56 -5.33 18.92 17.20
N ALA A 57 -4.87 18.15 18.18
CA ALA A 57 -3.67 17.34 18.05
C ALA A 57 -3.84 16.23 17.01
N LEU A 58 -5.02 15.59 16.98
CA LEU A 58 -5.37 14.58 15.97
C LEU A 58 -5.43 15.18 14.56
N LEU A 59 -6.07 16.35 14.41
CA LEU A 59 -6.10 17.10 13.15
C LEU A 59 -4.69 17.47 12.70
N ALA A 60 -3.85 18.00 13.59
CA ALA A 60 -2.47 18.36 13.29
C ALA A 60 -1.64 17.14 12.86
N PHE A 61 -1.82 15.99 13.51
CA PHE A 61 -1.19 14.73 13.11
C PHE A 61 -1.61 14.33 11.68
N ARG A 62 -2.92 14.29 11.40
CA ARG A 62 -3.45 13.91 10.08
C ARG A 62 -2.93 14.86 8.99
N ALA A 63 -2.98 16.17 9.22
CA ALA A 63 -2.45 17.18 8.30
C ALA A 63 -0.93 17.02 8.06
N SER A 64 -0.17 16.69 9.11
CA SER A 64 1.28 16.43 8.99
C SER A 64 1.56 15.20 8.14
N CYS A 65 0.76 14.14 8.27
CA CYS A 65 0.86 12.96 7.41
C CYS A 65 0.56 13.27 5.94
N VAL A 66 -0.47 14.10 5.66
CA VAL A 66 -0.76 14.57 4.30
C VAL A 66 0.44 15.34 3.72
N LEU A 67 0.99 16.27 4.50
CA LEU A 67 2.15 17.06 4.09
C LEU A 67 3.36 16.16 3.80
N LEU A 68 3.63 15.18 4.66
CA LEU A 68 4.71 14.21 4.45
C LEU A 68 4.53 13.48 3.12
N VAL A 69 3.32 12.98 2.82
CA VAL A 69 3.05 12.28 1.56
C VAL A 69 3.29 13.17 0.36
N VAL A 70 2.75 14.39 0.37
CA VAL A 70 2.92 15.36 -0.71
C VAL A 70 4.40 15.69 -0.93
N VAL A 71 5.14 15.98 0.14
CA VAL A 71 6.56 16.32 0.07
C VAL A 71 7.38 15.15 -0.47
N THR A 72 7.17 13.93 0.04
CA THR A 72 7.90 12.73 -0.39
C THR A 72 7.64 12.39 -1.86
N LEU A 73 6.39 12.40 -2.32
CA LEU A 73 6.06 12.10 -3.72
C LEU A 73 6.54 13.21 -4.66
N THR A 74 6.46 14.48 -4.24
CA THR A 74 7.00 15.60 -5.02
C THR A 74 8.51 15.49 -5.15
N TRP A 75 9.21 15.19 -4.05
CA TRP A 75 10.65 14.98 -4.06
C TRP A 75 11.06 13.83 -4.99
N LEU A 76 10.34 12.71 -4.93
CA LEU A 76 10.57 11.55 -5.80
C LEU A 76 10.50 11.94 -7.28
N VAL A 77 9.49 12.72 -7.67
CA VAL A 77 9.31 13.16 -9.06
C VAL A 77 10.37 14.19 -9.47
N MET A 78 10.74 15.10 -8.57
CA MET A 78 11.67 16.19 -8.86
C MET A 78 13.14 15.79 -8.80
N ASP A 79 13.48 14.64 -8.22
CA ASP A 79 14.85 14.16 -8.12
C ASP A 79 15.44 13.87 -9.52
N PRO A 80 16.40 14.70 -9.98
CA PRO A 80 16.94 14.61 -11.33
C PRO A 80 17.87 13.41 -11.52
N LYS A 81 18.35 12.80 -10.44
CA LYS A 81 19.16 11.57 -10.50
C LYS A 81 18.30 10.37 -10.93
N GLY A 82 17.00 10.41 -10.61
CA GLY A 82 16.09 9.29 -10.82
C GLY A 82 16.46 8.07 -9.98
N ALA A 83 15.97 6.90 -10.40
CA ALA A 83 16.35 5.61 -9.84
C ALA A 83 16.63 4.62 -10.96
N VAL A 84 17.66 3.79 -10.79
CA VAL A 84 17.92 2.64 -11.66
C VAL A 84 17.13 1.46 -11.10
N ASP A 85 16.14 1.00 -11.85
CA ASP A 85 15.36 -0.19 -11.53
C ASP A 85 15.54 -1.29 -12.60
N HIS A 86 15.03 -2.48 -12.31
CA HIS A 86 15.14 -3.65 -13.20
C HIS A 86 13.74 -4.20 -13.55
N PRO A 87 12.92 -3.44 -14.29
CA PRO A 87 11.58 -3.87 -14.67
C PRO A 87 11.64 -4.95 -15.76
N LEU A 88 10.52 -5.65 -15.93
CA LEU A 88 10.32 -6.59 -17.03
C LEU A 88 9.80 -5.83 -18.25
N TYR A 89 10.55 -5.83 -19.35
CA TYR A 89 10.09 -5.19 -20.57
C TYR A 89 9.02 -6.02 -21.28
N MET A 90 7.93 -5.34 -21.67
CA MET A 90 6.73 -5.97 -22.21
C MET A 90 7.04 -6.69 -23.53
N GLU A 91 7.73 -6.04 -24.47
CA GLU A 91 8.01 -6.62 -25.78
C GLU A 91 9.07 -7.74 -25.70
N GLU A 92 10.18 -7.48 -25.02
CA GLU A 92 11.33 -8.38 -24.99
C GLU A 92 11.19 -9.52 -23.96
N ARG A 93 10.16 -9.48 -23.10
CA ARG A 93 9.88 -10.47 -22.04
C ARG A 93 11.08 -10.76 -21.14
N ARG A 94 11.94 -9.76 -20.92
CA ARG A 94 13.17 -9.89 -20.13
C ARG A 94 13.33 -8.71 -19.18
N VAL A 95 13.97 -9.00 -18.05
CA VAL A 95 14.32 -7.99 -17.06
C VAL A 95 15.59 -7.28 -17.52
N MET A 96 15.56 -5.96 -17.56
CA MET A 96 16.68 -5.12 -17.97
C MET A 96 16.74 -3.86 -17.11
N PRO A 97 17.91 -3.25 -16.94
CA PRO A 97 18.01 -1.98 -16.24
C PRO A 97 17.21 -0.89 -16.97
N ARG A 98 16.63 0.02 -16.20
CA ARG A 98 15.95 1.23 -16.67
C ARG A 98 16.25 2.37 -15.72
N THR A 99 16.50 3.55 -16.26
CA THR A 99 16.58 4.78 -15.45
C THR A 99 15.21 5.46 -15.46
N ALA A 100 14.52 5.45 -14.33
CA ALA A 100 13.22 6.07 -14.15
C ALA A 100 13.38 7.50 -13.59
N ILE A 101 12.88 8.51 -14.31
CA ILE A 101 12.95 9.93 -13.95
C ILE A 101 11.56 10.59 -14.10
N GLY A 102 11.20 11.48 -13.18
CA GLY A 102 9.95 12.23 -13.25
C GLY A 102 8.73 11.40 -12.87
N ALA A 103 7.57 11.73 -13.46
CA ALA A 103 6.28 11.16 -13.10
C ALA A 103 6.18 9.64 -13.31
N VAL A 104 7.01 9.06 -14.17
CA VAL A 104 7.07 7.60 -14.36
C VAL A 104 7.42 6.85 -13.07
N ARG A 105 8.09 7.52 -12.12
CA ARG A 105 8.43 6.97 -10.81
C ARG A 105 7.22 6.79 -9.89
N LEU A 106 6.07 7.40 -10.21
CA LEU A 106 4.82 7.23 -9.46
C LEU A 106 4.04 5.96 -9.85
N ALA A 107 4.53 5.19 -10.83
CA ALA A 107 3.77 4.09 -11.40
C ALA A 107 3.80 2.80 -10.55
N ALA A 108 4.70 2.66 -9.57
CA ALA A 108 4.80 1.44 -8.77
C ALA A 108 3.77 1.39 -7.62
N PHE A 109 3.55 0.18 -7.09
CA PHE A 109 2.56 -0.06 -6.04
C PHE A 109 2.90 0.72 -4.77
N THR A 110 4.18 0.79 -4.41
CA THR A 110 4.66 1.58 -3.26
C THR A 110 4.15 3.02 -3.33
N GLN A 111 4.27 3.69 -4.49
CA GLN A 111 3.86 5.08 -4.67
C GLN A 111 2.33 5.22 -4.71
N TRP A 112 1.61 4.31 -5.38
CA TRP A 112 0.15 4.27 -5.37
C TRP A 112 -0.40 4.12 -3.94
N HIS A 113 0.16 3.18 -3.19
CA HIS A 113 -0.18 2.97 -1.79
C HIS A 113 0.17 4.19 -0.92
N PHE A 114 1.35 4.79 -1.12
CA PHE A 114 1.73 5.96 -0.33
C PHE A 114 0.84 7.18 -0.62
N ALA A 115 0.39 7.35 -1.87
CA ALA A 115 -0.64 8.32 -2.23
C ALA A 115 -1.99 8.00 -1.57
N LEU A 116 -2.37 6.71 -1.46
CA LEU A 116 -3.56 6.27 -0.73
C LEU A 116 -3.49 6.63 0.76
N ILE A 117 -2.32 6.52 1.40
CA ILE A 117 -2.10 7.03 2.77
C ILE A 117 -2.43 8.52 2.85
N GLY A 118 -1.91 9.30 1.90
CA GLY A 118 -2.18 10.74 1.81
C GLY A 118 -3.67 11.02 1.66
N LEU A 119 -4.37 10.28 0.79
CA LEU A 119 -5.82 10.40 0.61
C LEU A 119 -6.59 10.02 1.88
N SER A 120 -6.21 8.93 2.55
CA SER A 120 -6.81 8.51 3.82
C SER A 120 -6.71 9.61 4.88
N PHE A 121 -5.51 10.15 5.11
CA PHE A 121 -5.35 11.23 6.07
C PHE A 121 -5.97 12.54 5.63
N ALA A 122 -6.03 12.83 4.32
CA ALA A 122 -6.68 14.04 3.81
C ALA A 122 -8.18 14.02 4.06
N VAL A 123 -8.86 12.90 3.80
CA VAL A 123 -10.29 12.75 4.07
C VAL A 123 -10.56 12.85 5.58
N SER A 124 -9.80 12.14 6.41
CA SER A 124 -9.97 12.21 7.87
C SER A 124 -9.59 13.58 8.46
N ALA A 125 -8.60 14.28 7.90
CA ALA A 125 -8.27 15.65 8.30
C ALA A 125 -9.37 16.63 7.90
N ALA A 126 -9.97 16.47 6.72
CA ALA A 126 -11.10 17.28 6.28
C ALA A 126 -12.32 17.07 7.19
N ALA A 127 -12.60 15.83 7.59
CA ALA A 127 -13.66 15.52 8.56
C ALA A 127 -13.38 16.20 9.92
N SER A 128 -12.17 16.04 10.49
CA SER A 128 -11.78 16.71 11.73
C SER A 128 -11.84 18.23 11.63
N LEU A 129 -11.34 18.83 10.55
CA LEU A 129 -11.37 20.27 10.35
C LEU A 129 -12.81 20.79 10.25
N THR A 130 -13.68 20.07 9.55
CA THR A 130 -15.10 20.41 9.43
C THR A 130 -15.75 20.43 10.81
N HIS A 131 -15.52 19.37 11.61
CA HIS A 131 -16.06 19.27 12.97
C HIS A 131 -15.54 20.37 13.90
N VAL A 132 -14.22 20.57 13.97
CA VAL A 132 -13.58 21.60 14.82
C VAL A 132 -14.02 23.02 14.41
N SER A 133 -14.36 23.23 13.14
CA SER A 133 -14.89 24.51 12.65
C SER A 133 -16.39 24.71 12.96
N GLY A 134 -17.04 23.76 13.64
CA GLY A 134 -18.47 23.78 13.96
C GLY A 134 -19.37 23.39 12.79
N GLY A 135 -18.82 22.77 11.74
CA GLY A 135 -19.56 22.27 10.58
C GLY A 135 -20.04 20.83 10.77
N GLU A 136 -21.02 20.43 9.95
CA GLU A 136 -21.52 19.05 9.90
C GLU A 136 -20.63 18.20 9.00
N VAL A 137 -20.13 17.07 9.52
CA VAL A 137 -19.30 16.13 8.76
C VAL A 137 -20.18 15.34 7.78
N PRO A 138 -19.90 15.37 6.47
CA PRO A 138 -20.69 14.62 5.50
C PRO A 138 -20.61 13.10 5.69
N ASP A 139 -21.72 12.39 5.54
CA ASP A 139 -21.82 10.93 5.70
C ASP A 139 -20.81 10.14 4.85
N TRP A 140 -20.52 10.60 3.64
CA TRP A 140 -19.55 9.93 2.78
C TRP A 140 -18.14 9.90 3.39
N MET A 141 -17.76 10.92 4.18
CA MET A 141 -16.48 10.94 4.90
C MET A 141 -16.48 9.91 6.03
N LEU A 142 -17.63 9.68 6.67
CA LEU A 142 -17.79 8.69 7.74
C LEU A 142 -17.62 7.25 7.25
N ILE A 143 -17.95 7.00 5.98
CA ILE A 143 -17.71 5.72 5.31
C ILE A 143 -16.29 5.65 4.74
N ALA A 144 -15.84 6.73 4.07
CA ALA A 144 -14.57 6.73 3.34
C ALA A 144 -13.35 6.73 4.28
N SER A 145 -13.38 7.46 5.39
CA SER A 145 -12.26 7.54 6.34
C SER A 145 -11.80 6.17 6.85
N PRO A 146 -12.66 5.36 7.51
CA PRO A 146 -12.26 4.04 7.99
C PRO A 146 -11.92 3.06 6.85
N ALA A 147 -12.64 3.12 5.72
CA ALA A 147 -12.34 2.28 4.56
C ALA A 147 -10.95 2.57 3.95
N LEU A 148 -10.62 3.85 3.75
CA LEU A 148 -9.32 4.29 3.25
C LEU A 148 -8.20 3.97 4.25
N PHE A 149 -8.46 4.12 5.54
CA PHE A 149 -7.50 3.80 6.60
C PHE A 149 -7.18 2.29 6.62
N ALA A 150 -8.19 1.43 6.66
CA ALA A 150 -8.01 -0.02 6.65
C ALA A 150 -7.30 -0.50 5.38
N THR A 151 -7.68 0.06 4.22
CA THR A 151 -7.04 -0.21 2.92
C THR A 151 -5.57 0.21 2.96
N SER A 152 -5.30 1.42 3.44
CA SER A 152 -3.94 1.96 3.56
C SER A 152 -3.08 1.09 4.47
N TYR A 153 -3.56 0.73 5.66
CA TYR A 153 -2.75 -0.02 6.61
C TYR A 153 -2.46 -1.45 6.14
N SER A 154 -3.44 -2.11 5.52
CA SER A 154 -3.25 -3.42 4.88
C SER A 154 -2.17 -3.37 3.79
N CYS A 155 -2.20 -2.33 2.95
CA CYS A 155 -1.21 -2.14 1.88
C CYS A 155 0.17 -1.74 2.41
N ALA A 156 0.23 -0.97 3.50
CA ALA A 156 1.48 -0.59 4.16
C ALA A 156 2.24 -1.81 4.65
N ILE A 157 1.54 -2.70 5.38
CA ILE A 157 2.10 -3.98 5.80
C ILE A 157 2.58 -4.78 4.59
N LEU A 158 1.78 -4.87 3.51
CA LEU A 158 2.20 -5.56 2.29
C LEU A 158 3.51 -5.00 1.72
N VAL A 159 3.58 -3.68 1.55
CA VAL A 159 4.77 -3.01 1.00
C VAL A 159 5.98 -3.28 1.89
N THR A 160 5.87 -3.04 3.19
CA THR A 160 6.96 -3.25 4.15
C THR A 160 7.42 -4.71 4.15
N PHE A 161 6.47 -5.65 4.19
CA PHE A 161 6.76 -7.08 4.18
C PHE A 161 7.46 -7.52 2.88
N VAL A 162 6.93 -7.15 1.72
CA VAL A 162 7.49 -7.53 0.41
C VAL A 162 8.87 -6.90 0.21
N ILE A 163 9.07 -5.65 0.62
CA ILE A 163 10.39 -5.02 0.54
C ILE A 163 11.40 -5.75 1.41
N SER A 164 11.07 -5.95 2.70
CA SER A 164 11.95 -6.58 3.69
C SER A 164 12.30 -8.02 3.37
N TYR A 165 11.32 -8.84 3.00
CA TYR A 165 11.51 -10.29 2.90
C TYR A 165 11.64 -10.81 1.47
N HIS A 166 11.23 -10.04 0.46
CA HIS A 166 11.29 -10.46 -0.93
C HIS A 166 12.25 -9.61 -1.76
N ILE A 167 12.02 -8.31 -1.91
CA ILE A 167 12.74 -7.46 -2.86
C ILE A 167 14.21 -7.32 -2.48
N ILE A 168 14.54 -6.94 -1.24
CA ILE A 168 15.94 -6.75 -0.82
C ILE A 168 16.75 -8.04 -1.03
N GLY A 169 16.23 -9.17 -0.55
CA GLY A 169 16.90 -10.46 -0.71
C GLY A 169 17.03 -10.90 -2.18
N ASN A 170 16.05 -10.57 -3.02
CA ASN A 170 16.07 -10.89 -4.44
C ASN A 170 17.12 -10.07 -5.22
N GLU A 171 17.18 -8.77 -4.97
CA GLU A 171 18.16 -7.89 -5.62
C GLU A 171 19.60 -8.23 -5.21
N LEU A 172 19.81 -8.58 -3.93
CA LEU A 172 21.11 -9.08 -3.46
C LEU A 172 21.54 -10.38 -4.16
N ARG A 173 20.62 -11.34 -4.33
CA ARG A 173 20.91 -12.59 -5.05
C ARG A 173 21.25 -12.36 -6.52
N LYS A 174 20.70 -11.31 -7.13
CA LYS A 174 21.00 -10.90 -8.51
C LYS A 174 22.28 -10.06 -8.64
N GLY A 175 22.92 -9.70 -7.52
CA GLY A 175 24.11 -8.86 -7.51
C GLY A 175 23.85 -7.39 -7.86
N HIS A 176 22.60 -6.94 -7.72
CA HIS A 176 22.22 -5.54 -7.96
C HIS A 176 22.50 -4.67 -6.72
N ASP A 177 22.81 -3.40 -6.94
CA ASP A 177 22.96 -2.43 -5.86
C ASP A 177 21.59 -2.09 -5.23
N ILE A 178 21.49 -2.20 -3.91
CA ILE A 178 20.28 -1.95 -3.12
C ILE A 178 20.33 -0.62 -2.36
N VAL A 179 21.40 0.17 -2.46
CA VAL A 179 21.55 1.44 -1.71
C VAL A 179 20.35 2.37 -1.92
N HIS A 180 19.81 2.42 -3.13
CA HIS A 180 18.66 3.25 -3.46
C HIS A 180 17.40 2.92 -2.63
N LEU A 181 17.18 1.64 -2.26
CA LEU A 181 16.06 1.18 -1.43
C LEU A 181 16.12 1.72 0.01
N PHE A 182 17.26 2.26 0.43
CA PHE A 182 17.50 2.85 1.75
C PHE A 182 17.66 4.38 1.70
N SER A 183 17.35 5.02 0.56
CA SER A 183 17.23 6.48 0.53
C SER A 183 16.11 6.94 1.47
N TRP A 184 16.16 8.19 1.94
CA TRP A 184 15.23 8.65 2.96
C TRP A 184 13.77 8.52 2.53
N TYR A 185 13.44 8.83 1.28
CA TYR A 185 12.08 8.76 0.77
C TYR A 185 11.61 7.32 0.59
N GLU A 186 12.49 6.40 0.17
CA GLU A 186 12.18 4.98 0.12
C GLU A 186 12.00 4.42 1.53
N LEU A 187 12.82 4.81 2.52
CA LEU A 187 12.62 4.40 3.91
C LEU A 187 11.28 4.90 4.48
N VAL A 188 10.87 6.12 4.12
CA VAL A 188 9.55 6.63 4.49
C VAL A 188 8.45 5.78 3.84
N MET A 189 8.53 5.56 2.53
CA MET A 189 7.52 4.82 1.77
C MET A 189 7.54 3.30 1.99
N HIS A 190 8.62 2.72 2.52
CA HIS A 190 8.77 1.28 2.75
C HIS A 190 8.58 0.87 4.22
N ASN A 191 9.02 1.71 5.16
CA ASN A 191 9.05 1.33 6.58
C ASN A 191 8.32 2.34 7.47
N ALA A 192 8.54 3.64 7.29
CA ALA A 192 7.84 4.63 8.13
C ALA A 192 6.33 4.61 7.89
N ASN A 193 5.88 4.21 6.69
CA ASN A 193 4.46 4.04 6.35
C ASN A 193 3.69 3.22 7.42
N VAL A 194 4.26 2.11 7.88
CA VAL A 194 3.56 1.13 8.72
C VAL A 194 3.61 1.56 10.17
N ALA A 195 4.68 2.24 10.57
CA ALA A 195 4.80 2.91 11.86
C ALA A 195 3.81 4.08 11.99
N ILE A 196 3.66 4.91 10.94
CA ILE A 196 2.72 6.04 10.91
C ILE A 196 1.29 5.53 11.01
N LEU A 197 0.92 4.50 10.24
CA LEU A 197 -0.43 3.93 10.28
C LEU A 197 -0.68 3.13 11.56
N GLY A 198 0.35 2.50 12.13
CA GLY A 198 0.25 1.88 13.46
C GLY A 198 0.05 2.88 14.58
N LEU A 199 0.77 4.02 14.54
CA LEU A 199 0.52 5.13 15.45
C LEU A 199 -0.89 5.69 15.25
N ALA A 200 -1.34 5.83 14.00
CA ALA A 200 -2.69 6.26 13.69
C ALA A 200 -3.75 5.28 14.20
N LEU A 201 -3.53 3.95 14.11
CA LEU A 201 -4.44 2.95 14.66
C LEU A 201 -4.59 3.12 16.18
N LEU A 202 -3.50 3.45 16.86
CA LEU A 202 -3.55 3.77 18.28
C LEU A 202 -4.39 5.04 18.48
N ILE A 203 -3.98 6.18 17.93
CA ILE A 203 -4.57 7.46 18.34
C ILE A 203 -5.93 7.80 17.71
N ASN A 204 -6.34 7.13 16.62
CA ASN A 204 -7.65 7.36 16.02
C ASN A 204 -8.77 6.72 16.86
N GLY A 205 -9.96 7.32 16.87
CA GLY A 205 -11.17 6.68 17.38
C GLY A 205 -11.88 5.75 16.38
N MET A 206 -11.33 5.59 15.16
CA MET A 206 -11.94 4.80 14.10
C MET A 206 -11.74 3.32 14.35
N GLU A 207 -12.80 2.54 14.24
CA GLU A 207 -12.73 1.08 14.33
C GLU A 207 -12.41 0.46 12.97
N VAL A 208 -11.67 -0.63 12.97
CA VAL A 208 -11.48 -1.47 11.78
C VAL A 208 -12.54 -2.56 11.83
N ASP A 209 -13.67 -2.34 11.15
CA ASP A 209 -14.71 -3.35 10.96
C ASP A 209 -14.25 -4.41 9.94
N TRP A 210 -14.53 -5.69 10.19
CA TRP A 210 -14.18 -6.81 9.29
C TRP A 210 -14.80 -6.66 7.89
N ARG A 211 -15.91 -5.94 7.76
CA ARG A 211 -16.58 -5.63 6.50
C ARG A 211 -15.74 -4.74 5.58
N TYR A 212 -14.69 -4.08 6.09
CA TYR A 212 -13.75 -3.35 5.26
C TYR A 212 -12.77 -4.24 4.46
N LEU A 213 -12.79 -5.57 4.65
CA LEU A 213 -11.89 -6.54 3.99
C LEU A 213 -11.80 -6.36 2.46
N ALA A 214 -12.92 -6.06 1.82
CA ALA A 214 -12.99 -5.98 0.36
C ALA A 214 -12.30 -4.74 -0.22
N PHE A 215 -12.14 -3.65 0.54
CA PHE A 215 -11.54 -2.41 0.04
C PHE A 215 -10.06 -2.54 -0.33
N PRO A 216 -9.14 -3.12 0.49
CA PRO A 216 -7.77 -3.39 0.06
C PRO A 216 -7.70 -4.33 -1.16
N ILE A 217 -8.62 -5.29 -1.28
CA ILE A 217 -8.67 -6.18 -2.44
C ILE A 217 -9.03 -5.39 -3.71
N VAL A 218 -10.05 -4.52 -3.65
CA VAL A 218 -10.43 -3.64 -4.76
C VAL A 218 -9.26 -2.74 -5.16
N PHE A 219 -8.56 -2.14 -4.20
CA PHE A 219 -7.37 -1.33 -4.48
C PHE A 219 -6.27 -2.14 -5.18
N GLY A 220 -5.99 -3.37 -4.71
CA GLY A 220 -5.05 -4.28 -5.36
C GLY A 220 -5.45 -4.64 -6.80
N VAL A 221 -6.75 -4.87 -7.04
CA VAL A 221 -7.29 -5.11 -8.39
C VAL A 221 -7.11 -3.89 -9.31
N ILE A 222 -7.43 -2.69 -8.81
CA ILE A 222 -7.22 -1.45 -9.58
C ILE A 222 -5.75 -1.29 -9.95
N TYR A 223 -4.83 -1.59 -9.03
CA TYR A 223 -3.41 -1.50 -9.31
C TYR A 223 -2.94 -2.50 -10.37
N VAL A 224 -3.37 -3.76 -10.34
CA VAL A 224 -2.95 -4.72 -11.39
C VAL A 224 -3.49 -4.33 -12.77
N ALA A 225 -4.70 -3.75 -12.83
CA ALA A 225 -5.23 -3.17 -14.06
C ALA A 225 -4.38 -1.97 -14.52
N TRP A 226 -4.00 -1.08 -13.60
CA TRP A 226 -3.07 0.01 -13.89
C TRP A 226 -1.71 -0.51 -14.42
N ALA A 227 -1.13 -1.53 -13.80
CA ALA A 227 0.15 -2.07 -14.24
C ALA A 227 0.08 -2.65 -15.65
N ALA A 228 -1.04 -3.29 -16.02
CA ALA A 228 -1.29 -3.73 -17.38
C ALA A 228 -1.39 -2.53 -18.35
N VAL A 229 -2.14 -1.47 -18.00
CA VAL A 229 -2.24 -0.24 -18.80
C VAL A 229 -0.87 0.40 -18.98
N PHE A 230 -0.11 0.54 -17.90
CA PHE A 230 1.21 1.13 -17.92
C PHE A 230 2.17 0.34 -18.81
N ALA A 231 2.18 -0.98 -18.71
CA ALA A 231 3.02 -1.85 -19.54
C ALA A 231 2.65 -1.80 -21.04
N ASN A 232 1.37 -1.69 -21.38
CA ASN A 232 0.91 -1.74 -22.77
C ASN A 232 0.91 -0.37 -23.47
N PHE A 233 0.74 0.73 -22.73
CA PHE A 233 0.45 2.03 -23.34
C PHE A 233 1.34 3.19 -22.88
N ILE A 234 2.09 3.06 -21.78
CA ILE A 234 2.81 4.19 -21.18
C ILE A 234 4.31 3.92 -21.08
N GLY A 235 4.68 2.95 -20.23
CA GLY A 235 6.07 2.70 -19.87
C GLY A 235 6.72 1.52 -20.57
N GLY A 236 5.96 0.70 -21.33
CA GLY A 236 6.48 -0.46 -22.04
C GLY A 236 7.01 -1.58 -21.14
N VAL A 237 6.79 -1.49 -19.82
CA VAL A 237 7.38 -2.40 -18.83
C VAL A 237 6.43 -2.69 -17.67
N PHE A 238 6.56 -3.86 -17.06
CA PHE A 238 6.05 -4.14 -15.73
C PHE A 238 7.13 -3.83 -14.70
N ILE A 239 6.83 -2.93 -13.75
CA ILE A 239 7.78 -2.55 -12.69
C ILE A 239 8.15 -3.75 -11.82
N TYR A 240 7.16 -4.59 -11.53
CA TYR A 240 7.39 -5.89 -10.90
C TYR A 240 7.24 -6.98 -11.96
N ASP A 241 8.20 -7.86 -12.07
CA ASP A 241 8.19 -8.87 -13.13
C ASP A 241 7.10 -9.94 -12.89
N PHE A 242 6.79 -10.23 -11.63
CA PHE A 242 5.79 -11.23 -11.22
C PHE A 242 4.34 -10.83 -11.51
N ILE A 243 4.06 -9.56 -11.81
CA ILE A 243 2.70 -9.11 -12.20
C ILE A 243 2.46 -9.18 -13.71
N ASP A 244 3.39 -9.66 -14.52
CA ASP A 244 3.13 -9.90 -15.94
C ASP A 244 2.04 -10.96 -16.12
N TYR A 245 0.87 -10.52 -16.60
CA TYR A 245 -0.32 -11.34 -16.80
C TYR A 245 -0.14 -12.45 -17.84
N ARG A 246 0.93 -12.43 -18.64
CA ARG A 246 1.19 -13.41 -19.70
C ARG A 246 1.88 -14.67 -19.17
N ARG A 247 2.51 -14.60 -17.99
CA ARG A 247 3.25 -15.74 -17.41
C ARG A 247 2.34 -16.93 -17.13
N SER A 248 2.89 -18.15 -17.22
CA SER A 248 2.14 -19.41 -17.07
C SER A 248 1.34 -19.53 -15.77
N ARG A 249 1.87 -18.97 -14.68
CA ARG A 249 1.28 -18.99 -13.34
C ARG A 249 0.67 -17.65 -12.92
N ALA A 250 0.54 -16.68 -13.82
CA ALA A 250 0.02 -15.35 -13.50
C ALA A 250 -1.33 -15.37 -12.75
N PRO A 251 -2.34 -16.19 -13.12
CA PRO A 251 -3.60 -16.24 -12.37
C PRO A 251 -3.39 -16.64 -10.90
N LEU A 252 -2.51 -17.61 -10.62
CA LEU A 252 -2.21 -18.07 -9.26
C LEU A 252 -1.45 -17.00 -8.47
N VAL A 253 -0.51 -16.29 -9.12
CA VAL A 253 0.21 -15.18 -8.49
C VAL A 253 -0.75 -14.07 -8.10
N TYR A 254 -1.71 -13.72 -8.98
CA TYR A 254 -2.69 -12.68 -8.70
C TYR A 254 -3.61 -13.06 -7.53
N VAL A 255 -4.11 -14.31 -7.50
CA VAL A 255 -4.87 -14.82 -6.34
C VAL A 255 -4.02 -14.77 -5.06
N GLY A 256 -2.76 -15.18 -5.14
CA GLY A 256 -1.83 -15.13 -4.01
C GLY A 256 -1.61 -13.72 -3.46
N LEU A 257 -1.38 -12.74 -4.33
CA LEU A 257 -1.20 -11.33 -3.94
C LEU A 257 -2.47 -10.75 -3.29
N LEU A 258 -3.65 -11.01 -3.85
CA LEU A 258 -4.92 -10.55 -3.29
C LEU A 258 -5.25 -11.25 -1.97
N SER A 259 -4.89 -12.53 -1.83
CA SER A 259 -5.04 -13.30 -0.58
C SER A 259 -4.09 -12.78 0.50
N LEU A 260 -2.89 -12.33 0.11
CA LEU A 260 -1.93 -11.72 1.02
C LEU A 260 -2.44 -10.37 1.54
N LEU A 261 -3.07 -9.55 0.68
CA LEU A 261 -3.77 -8.33 1.12
C LEU A 261 -4.90 -8.64 2.11
N ALA A 262 -5.71 -9.66 1.85
CA ALA A 262 -6.75 -10.09 2.78
C ALA A 262 -6.17 -10.54 4.14
N THR A 263 -5.04 -11.27 4.12
CA THR A 263 -4.34 -11.70 5.33
C THR A 263 -3.85 -10.51 6.15
N PHE A 264 -3.23 -9.52 5.49
CA PHE A 264 -2.76 -8.31 6.17
C PHE A 264 -3.90 -7.43 6.67
N PHE A 265 -5.04 -7.39 5.98
CA PHE A 265 -6.24 -6.78 6.53
C PHE A 265 -6.67 -7.44 7.85
N PHE A 266 -6.74 -8.76 7.91
CA PHE A 266 -7.08 -9.45 9.15
C PHE A 266 -6.06 -9.20 10.25
N MET A 267 -4.78 -9.02 9.92
CA MET A 267 -3.78 -8.60 10.89
C MET A 267 -4.08 -7.21 11.47
N VAL A 268 -4.43 -6.23 10.63
CA VAL A 268 -4.86 -4.89 11.09
C VAL A 268 -6.11 -4.99 11.98
N TRP A 269 -7.09 -5.79 11.55
CA TRP A 269 -8.31 -6.04 12.31
C TRP A 269 -8.02 -6.65 13.69
N ILE A 270 -7.07 -7.59 13.79
CA ILE A 270 -6.64 -8.18 15.06
C ILE A 270 -5.93 -7.15 15.95
N LEU A 271 -5.08 -6.29 15.37
CA LEU A 271 -4.42 -5.21 16.11
C LEU A 271 -5.44 -4.24 16.71
N ASP A 272 -6.47 -3.89 15.94
CA ASP A 272 -7.58 -3.04 16.37
C ASP A 272 -8.35 -3.66 17.55
N ARG A 273 -8.74 -4.95 17.44
CA ARG A 273 -9.37 -5.69 18.55
C ARG A 273 -8.47 -5.79 19.79
N ALA A 274 -7.15 -5.89 19.61
CA ALA A 274 -6.21 -5.92 20.73
C ALA A 274 -6.17 -4.58 21.47
N ILE A 275 -6.24 -3.46 20.74
CA ILE A 275 -6.31 -2.10 21.30
C ILE A 275 -7.59 -1.92 22.10
N GLU A 276 -8.74 -2.31 21.54
CA GLU A 276 -10.04 -2.24 22.23
C GLU A 276 -10.08 -3.09 23.50
N SER A 277 -9.49 -4.28 23.48
CA SER A 277 -9.45 -5.16 24.65
C SER A 277 -8.52 -4.61 25.73
N ASN A 278 -7.33 -4.15 25.35
CA ASN A 278 -6.36 -3.57 26.27
C ASN A 278 -5.38 -2.69 25.51
N TRP A 279 -5.44 -1.39 25.77
CA TRP A 279 -4.59 -0.40 25.12
C TRP A 279 -3.08 -0.73 25.16
N LEU A 280 -2.55 -1.20 26.29
CA LEU A 280 -1.13 -1.56 26.42
C LEU A 280 -0.77 -2.77 25.56
N LEU A 281 -1.64 -3.79 25.53
CA LEU A 281 -1.48 -4.94 24.63
C LEU A 281 -1.49 -4.49 23.17
N GLY A 282 -2.40 -3.58 22.82
CA GLY A 282 -2.46 -2.95 21.51
C GLY A 282 -1.16 -2.26 21.11
N VAL A 283 -0.64 -1.37 21.97
CA VAL A 283 0.64 -0.68 21.76
C VAL A 283 1.79 -1.67 21.53
N LEU A 284 1.91 -2.69 22.39
CA LEU A 284 2.96 -3.71 22.27
C LEU A 284 2.81 -4.53 20.98
N SER A 285 1.58 -4.85 20.58
CA SER A 285 1.28 -5.61 19.36
C SER A 285 1.59 -4.82 18.10
N VAL A 286 1.20 -3.54 18.05
CA VAL A 286 1.52 -2.62 16.94
C VAL A 286 3.03 -2.42 16.83
N ALA A 287 3.71 -2.16 17.95
CA ALA A 287 5.15 -1.99 17.98
C ALA A 287 5.90 -3.25 17.56
N GLY A 288 5.50 -4.42 18.10
CA GLY A 288 6.10 -5.71 17.77
C GLY A 288 5.91 -6.09 16.29
N THR A 289 4.71 -5.88 15.76
CA THR A 289 4.41 -6.11 14.34
C THR A 289 5.26 -5.20 13.47
N THR A 290 5.24 -3.89 13.71
CA THR A 290 6.03 -2.89 12.98
C THR A 290 7.51 -3.22 13.00
N TRP A 291 8.07 -3.53 14.18
CA TRP A 291 9.47 -3.91 14.33
C TRP A 291 9.82 -5.17 13.56
N SER A 292 8.96 -6.20 13.62
CA SER A 292 9.25 -7.49 13.02
C SER A 292 9.41 -7.42 11.50
N ILE A 293 8.60 -6.60 10.82
CA ILE A 293 8.54 -6.55 9.35
C ILE A 293 9.41 -5.46 8.73
N THR A 294 9.97 -4.54 9.53
CA THR A 294 10.69 -3.36 9.05
C THR A 294 12.18 -3.64 8.84
N THR A 295 12.74 -3.19 7.70
CA THR A 295 14.18 -3.28 7.40
C THR A 295 14.77 -1.89 7.19
N ILE A 296 15.46 -1.36 8.19
CA ILE A 296 15.98 0.03 8.19
C ILE A 296 17.46 0.08 7.80
N ARG A 297 18.21 -1.00 8.01
CA ARG A 297 19.66 -1.04 7.75
C ARG A 297 19.97 -1.85 6.51
N ASN A 298 20.87 -1.33 5.69
CA ASN A 298 21.40 -2.05 4.55
C ASN A 298 22.14 -3.31 5.05
N PRO A 299 21.64 -4.53 4.74
CA PRO A 299 22.24 -5.77 5.19
C PRO A 299 23.63 -6.03 4.57
N ALA A 300 23.97 -5.35 3.48
CA ALA A 300 25.29 -5.46 2.84
C ALA A 300 26.37 -4.58 3.51
N GLY A 301 26.03 -3.80 4.55
CA GLY A 301 27.00 -2.97 5.30
C GLY A 301 27.54 -1.76 4.54
N ALA A 302 27.08 -1.49 3.32
CA ALA A 302 27.49 -0.33 2.54
C ALA A 302 26.78 0.94 3.07
N LYS A 303 27.57 1.89 3.59
CA LYS A 303 27.12 3.28 3.75
C LYS A 303 26.82 3.83 2.35
N GLY A 304 25.58 4.28 2.12
CA GLY A 304 25.26 5.06 0.92
C GLY A 304 26.10 6.35 0.87
N PRO A 305 26.28 6.96 -0.32
CA PRO A 305 27.07 8.18 -0.43
C PRO A 305 26.41 9.30 0.38
N GLU A 306 27.20 9.96 1.22
CA GLU A 306 26.85 11.21 1.92
C GLU A 306 26.50 12.32 0.92
#